data_AF-A0A292RA74-F1
#
_entry.id   AF-A0A292RA74-F1
#
_cell.length_a   1.000
_cell.length_b   1.000
_cell.length_c   1.000
_cell.angle_alpha   90.00
_cell.angle_beta   90.00
_cell.angle_gamma   90.00
#
_symmetry.space_group_name_H-M   'P 1'
#
loop_
_entity.id
_entity.type
_entity.pdbx_description
1 polymer ?
#
loop_
_entity_poly.entity_id
_entity_poly.type
_entity_poly.pdbx_seq_one_letter_code
_entity_poly.pdbx_strand_id
1 'polypeptide(L)'
;MSKEKFGTGIKQLEPVDDGQHIIMDYSIHDAIEAGFNHVVFIIRKDIEGEFRSVMGDRIASICGKSGVTVDYAFQDIEDIPGEPPAGRTKP
;
A
#
# COMPACT_ATOMS: atom_id res chain seq x y z
N MET A 1 -1.43 25.17 -16.57
CA MET A 1 -0.31 24.40 -16.01
C MET A 1 -0.65 24.05 -14.57
N SER A 2 -1.40 22.95 -14.37
CA SER A 2 -1.69 22.48 -13.02
C SER A 2 -0.48 21.68 -12.57
N LYS A 3 0.19 22.13 -11.51
CA LYS A 3 1.22 21.35 -10.83
C LYS A 3 0.59 20.02 -10.44
N GLU A 4 0.99 18.94 -11.12
CA GLU A 4 0.81 17.58 -10.61
C GLU A 4 1.33 17.56 -9.18
N LYS A 5 0.44 17.39 -8.20
CA LYS A 5 0.76 17.45 -6.77
C LYS A 5 1.57 16.25 -6.27
N PHE A 6 2.03 15.38 -7.17
CA PHE A 6 2.52 14.05 -6.83
C PHE A 6 3.59 13.62 -7.85
N GLY A 7 4.81 14.13 -7.67
CA GLY A 7 5.96 13.59 -8.38
C GLY A 7 6.20 12.16 -7.93
N THR A 8 6.05 11.21 -8.86
CA THR A 8 6.80 9.95 -9.09
C THR A 8 7.26 9.04 -7.93
N GLY A 9 7.05 9.38 -6.66
CA GLY A 9 7.48 8.62 -5.48
C GLY A 9 6.28 8.18 -4.66
N ILE A 10 6.39 6.98 -4.09
CA ILE A 10 5.37 6.42 -3.20
C ILE A 10 5.45 7.17 -1.87
N LYS A 11 4.65 8.24 -1.69
CA LYS A 11 4.54 9.03 -0.45
C LYS A 11 4.22 8.21 0.82
N GLN A 12 3.83 6.95 0.67
CA GLN A 12 3.56 6.00 1.76
C GLN A 12 4.79 5.17 2.16
N LEU A 13 5.86 5.18 1.37
CA LEU A 13 7.11 4.47 1.64
C LEU A 13 8.21 5.40 2.17
N GLU A 14 7.94 6.69 2.33
CA GLU A 14 8.87 7.59 2.99
C GLU A 14 8.95 7.24 4.49
N PRO A 15 10.16 7.08 5.03
CA PRO A 15 10.35 6.79 6.45
C PRO A 15 9.90 7.97 7.31
N VAL A 16 9.22 7.66 8.40
CA VAL A 16 8.67 8.61 9.38
C VAL A 16 9.68 8.90 10.49
N ASP A 17 10.69 8.04 10.66
CA ASP A 17 11.75 8.18 11.65
C ASP A 17 13.12 7.64 11.18
N ASP A 18 14.14 7.82 12.02
CA ASP A 18 15.52 7.37 11.80
C ASP A 18 15.65 5.82 11.76
N GLY A 19 14.62 5.09 12.20
CA GLY A 19 14.52 3.63 12.13
C GLY A 19 14.00 3.13 10.78
N GLN A 20 13.70 4.03 9.84
CA GLN A 20 13.03 3.74 8.59
C GLN A 20 11.67 3.07 8.77
N HIS A 21 10.96 3.36 9.85
CA HIS A 21 9.57 2.94 10.00
C HIS A 21 8.69 3.77 9.08
N ILE A 22 7.72 3.15 8.43
CA ILE A 22 6.74 3.88 7.62
C ILE A 22 5.40 3.93 8.35
N ILE A 23 4.52 4.84 7.94
CA ILE A 23 3.18 4.98 8.54
C ILE A 23 2.42 3.65 8.57
N MET A 24 2.61 2.79 7.57
CA MET A 24 1.98 1.47 7.49
C MET A 24 2.36 0.52 8.64
N ASP A 25 3.57 0.63 9.20
CA ASP A 25 3.99 -0.23 10.31
C ASP A 25 3.08 -0.03 11.52
N TYR A 26 2.71 1.22 11.82
CA TYR A 26 1.78 1.56 12.91
C TYR A 26 0.36 1.07 12.61
N SER A 27 -0.15 1.28 11.39
CA SER A 27 -1.48 0.82 11.01
C SER A 27 -1.64 -0.70 11.14
N ILE A 28 -0.60 -1.47 10.81
CA ILE A 28 -0.61 -2.93 10.91
C ILE A 28 -0.53 -3.37 12.37
N HIS A 29 0.31 -2.71 13.17
CA HIS A 29 0.40 -2.97 14.60
C HIS A 29 -0.95 -2.77 15.29
N ASP A 30 -1.59 -1.62 15.08
CA ASP A 30 -2.91 -1.30 15.64
C ASP A 30 -3.98 -2.30 15.19
N ALA A 31 -3.94 -2.73 13.93
CA ALA A 31 -4.87 -3.74 13.42
C ALA A 31 -4.67 -5.10 14.10
N ILE A 32 -3.42 -5.53 14.30
CA ILE A 32 -3.12 -6.78 15.01
C ILE A 32 -3.59 -6.69 16.47
N GLU A 33 -3.32 -5.57 17.15
CA GLU A 33 -3.76 -5.36 18.54
C GLU A 33 -5.29 -5.32 18.66
N ALA A 34 -5.98 -4.77 17.66
CA ALA A 34 -7.43 -4.79 17.57
C ALA A 34 -8.03 -6.19 17.24
N GLY A 35 -7.19 -7.18 16.95
CA GLY A 35 -7.60 -8.57 16.69
C GLY A 35 -7.89 -8.88 15.23
N PHE A 36 -7.49 -8.02 14.28
CA PHE A 36 -7.56 -8.36 12.86
C PHE A 36 -6.51 -9.44 12.54
N ASN A 37 -6.93 -10.44 11.78
CA ASN A 37 -6.11 -11.60 11.41
C ASN A 37 -5.84 -11.71 9.92
N HIS A 38 -6.28 -10.73 9.12
CA HIS A 38 -6.10 -10.70 7.68
C HIS A 38 -5.94 -9.26 7.19
N VAL A 39 -4.89 -9.01 6.41
CA VAL A 39 -4.59 -7.70 5.81
C VAL A 39 -4.53 -7.85 4.29
N VAL A 40 -5.18 -6.93 3.57
CA VAL A 40 -5.14 -6.88 2.10
C VAL A 40 -4.55 -5.55 1.65
N PHE A 41 -3.42 -5.59 0.94
CA PHE A 41 -2.81 -4.41 0.35
C PHE A 41 -3.38 -4.16 -1.04
N ILE A 42 -4.05 -3.03 -1.22
CA ILE A 42 -4.50 -2.57 -2.54
C ILE A 42 -3.41 -1.65 -3.10
N ILE A 43 -2.68 -2.14 -4.10
CA ILE A 43 -1.58 -1.42 -4.73
C ILE A 43 -1.76 -1.34 -6.24
N ARG A 44 -1.02 -0.47 -6.91
CA ARG A 44 -0.90 -0.55 -8.36
C ARG A 44 0.17 -1.56 -8.74
N LYS A 45 0.04 -2.14 -9.93
CA LYS A 45 0.95 -3.18 -10.41
C LYS A 45 2.36 -2.65 -10.72
N ASP A 46 2.48 -1.37 -11.12
CA ASP A 46 3.75 -0.70 -11.42
C ASP A 46 4.67 -0.55 -10.20
N ILE A 47 4.09 -0.47 -8.99
CA ILE A 47 4.81 -0.29 -7.73
C ILE A 47 5.02 -1.59 -6.94
N GLU A 48 4.54 -2.74 -7.44
CA GLU A 48 4.59 -4.01 -6.71
C GLU A 48 6.02 -4.40 -6.32
N GLY A 49 6.96 -4.31 -7.27
CA GLY A 49 8.35 -4.71 -7.03
C GLY A 49 9.02 -3.86 -5.94
N GLU A 50 8.84 -2.55 -6.00
CA GLU A 50 9.37 -1.61 -5.00
C GLU A 50 8.70 -1.84 -3.63
N PHE A 51 7.37 -1.99 -3.61
CA PHE A 51 6.61 -2.27 -2.40
C PHE A 51 7.07 -3.57 -1.73
N ARG A 52 7.24 -4.66 -2.48
CA ARG A 52 7.72 -5.94 -1.93
C ARG A 52 9.13 -5.83 -1.39
N SER A 53 10.03 -5.15 -2.10
CA SER A 53 11.43 -5.00 -1.70
C SER A 53 11.60 -4.11 -0.46
N VAL A 54 10.75 -3.12 -0.25
CA VAL A 54 10.85 -2.18 0.88
C VAL A 54 10.02 -2.63 2.07
N MET A 55 8.82 -3.17 1.83
CA MET A 55 7.81 -3.43 2.87
C MET A 55 7.37 -4.88 2.98
N GLY A 56 7.35 -5.62 1.86
CA GLY A 56 6.78 -6.96 1.80
C GLY A 56 7.38 -7.91 2.84
N ASP A 57 8.70 -7.98 2.92
CA ASP A 57 9.40 -8.91 3.83
C ASP A 57 9.22 -8.53 5.30
N ARG A 58 9.23 -7.23 5.62
CA ARG A 58 9.03 -6.72 6.99
C ARG A 58 7.62 -7.02 7.47
N ILE A 59 6.62 -6.66 6.67
CA ILE A 59 5.20 -6.86 7.00
C ILE A 59 4.88 -8.35 7.09
N ALA A 60 5.37 -9.17 6.15
CA ALA A 60 5.18 -10.61 6.18
C ALA A 60 5.75 -11.23 7.47
N SER A 61 6.91 -10.73 7.95
CA SER A 61 7.49 -11.18 9.22
C SER A 61 6.64 -10.80 10.44
N ILE A 62 6.15 -9.55 10.51
CA ILE A 62 5.30 -9.07 11.62
C ILE A 62 3.98 -9.82 11.65
N CYS A 63 3.31 -9.92 10.51
CA CYS A 63 2.04 -10.62 10.37
C CYS A 63 2.19 -12.11 10.65
N GLY A 64 3.22 -12.77 10.11
CA GLY A 64 3.48 -14.19 10.32
C GLY A 64 3.73 -14.56 11.79
N LYS A 65 4.46 -13.71 12.54
CA LYS A 65 4.65 -13.90 14.00
C LYS A 65 3.35 -13.77 14.79
N SER A 66 2.41 -12.99 14.26
CA SER A 66 1.13 -12.68 14.90
C SER A 66 -0.02 -13.57 14.38
N GLY A 67 0.26 -14.53 13.49
CA GLY A 67 -0.75 -15.40 12.88
C GLY A 67 -1.67 -14.69 11.89
N VAL A 68 -1.28 -13.50 11.41
CA VAL A 68 -2.03 -12.68 10.46
C VAL A 68 -1.65 -13.05 9.03
N THR A 69 -2.64 -13.23 8.17
CA THR A 69 -2.44 -13.48 6.74
C THR A 69 -2.35 -12.16 5.96
N VAL A 70 -1.61 -12.16 4.86
CA VAL A 70 -1.42 -10.98 4.01
C VAL A 70 -1.70 -11.34 2.56
N ASP A 71 -2.61 -10.60 1.93
CA ASP A 71 -2.91 -10.70 0.50
C ASP A 71 -2.69 -9.36 -0.22
N TYR A 72 -2.60 -9.45 -1.55
CA TYR A 72 -2.39 -8.30 -2.43
C TYR A 72 -3.51 -8.24 -3.47
N ALA A 73 -4.11 -7.06 -3.60
CA ALA A 73 -5.05 -6.73 -4.65
C ALA A 73 -4.46 -5.63 -5.54
N PHE A 74 -4.67 -5.73 -6.84
CA PHE A 74 -4.15 -4.76 -7.80
C PHE A 74 -5.27 -3.87 -8.29
N GLN A 75 -5.12 -2.57 -8.09
CA GLN A 75 -6.03 -1.58 -8.66
C GLN A 75 -5.53 -1.16 -10.05
N ASP A 76 -6.31 -1.51 -11.07
CA ASP A 76 -6.15 -1.01 -12.43
C ASP A 76 -7.24 0.04 -12.74
N ILE A 77 -6.88 1.08 -13.47
CA ILE A 77 -7.83 2.11 -13.91
C ILE A 77 -8.74 1.60 -15.03
N GLU A 78 -8.29 0.59 -15.77
CA GLU A 78 -9.07 -0.07 -16.83
C GLU A 78 -9.94 -1.21 -16.30
N ASP A 79 -9.70 -1.67 -15.06
CA ASP A 79 -10.50 -2.72 -14.41
C ASP A 79 -11.70 -2.14 -13.67
N ILE A 80 -12.67 -1.65 -14.45
CA ILE A 80 -13.95 -1.13 -13.96
C ILE A 80 -15.12 -1.83 -14.66
N PRO A 81 -16.24 -2.09 -13.96
CA PRO A 81 -17.46 -2.53 -14.62
C PRO A 81 -18.07 -1.36 -15.42
N GLY A 82 -17.85 -1.34 -16.73
CA GLY A 82 -18.41 -0.35 -17.67
C GLY A 82 -17.37 0.58 -18.30
N GLU A 83 -17.82 1.66 -18.93
CA GLU A 83 -16.92 2.66 -19.52
C GLU A 83 -16.52 3.73 -18.48
N PRO A 84 -15.24 4.15 -18.44
CA PRO A 84 -14.81 5.21 -17.54
C PRO A 84 -15.53 6.51 -17.92
N PRO A 85 -16.01 7.31 -16.94
CA PRO A 85 -16.64 8.58 -17.24
C PRO A 85 -15.68 9.49 -18.03
N ALA A 86 -16.18 10.08 -19.12
CA ALA A 86 -15.41 10.93 -20.01
C ALA A 86 -14.76 12.07 -19.21
N GLY A 87 -13.43 12.19 -19.30
CA GLY A 87 -12.67 13.23 -18.60
C GLY A 87 -12.25 12.89 -17.17
N ARG A 88 -12.30 11.62 -16.74
CA ARG A 88 -11.64 11.21 -15.49
C ARG A 88 -10.13 11.39 -15.62
N THR A 89 -9.59 12.43 -14.98
CA THR A 89 -8.16 12.58 -14.74
C THR A 89 -7.84 12.20 -13.30
N LYS A 90 -6.63 11.66 -13.07
CA LYS A 90 -6.12 11.36 -11.72
C LYS A 90 -6.23 12.60 -10.82
N PRO A 91 -6.70 12.47 -9.56
CA PRO A 91 -6.41 13.47 -8.54
C PRO A 91 -4.91 13.49 -8.17
#